data_AF-A0A6N7VSK5-F1
#
_entry.id   AF-A0A6N7VSK5-F1
#
_cell.length_a   1.000
_cell.length_b   1.000
_cell.length_c   1.000
_cell.angle_alpha   90.00
_cell.angle_beta   90.00
_cell.angle_gamma   90.00
#
_symmetry.space_group_name_H-M   'P 1'
#
loop_
_entity.id
_entity.type
_entity.pdbx_description
1 polymer ?
#
loop_
_entity_poly.entity_id
_entity_poly.type
_entity_poly.pdbx_seq_one_letter_code
_entity_poly.pdbx_strand_id
1 'polypeptide(L)' 'MTPTQLRAETTTALALARLDHLTRSGVLTPAQAASVAARIAADAGADIGVLKAQTLVDFTADQSDV' A
#
# COMPACT_ATOMS: atom_id res chain seq x y z
N MET A 1 1.80 -14.89 1.32
CA MET A 1 2.16 -13.46 1.24
C MET A 1 3.56 -13.37 0.69
N THR A 2 3.78 -12.63 -0.41
CA THR A 2 5.13 -12.47 -0.96
C THR A 2 5.95 -11.46 -0.13
N PRO A 3 7.29 -11.52 -0.13
CA PRO A 3 8.12 -10.53 0.57
C PRO A 3 7.82 -9.09 0.17
N THR A 4 7.45 -8.87 -1.10
CA THR A 4 7.11 -7.55 -1.63
C THR A 4 5.73 -7.09 -1.15
N GLN A 5 4.73 -7.98 -1.09
CA GLN A 5 3.44 -7.67 -0.46
C GLN A 5 3.61 -7.33 1.02
N LEU A 6 4.42 -8.12 1.75
CA LEU A 6 4.75 -7.85 3.15
C LEU A 6 5.41 -6.48 3.30
N ARG A 7 6.37 -6.13 2.45
CA ARG A 7 7.00 -4.81 2.46
C ARG A 7 5.99 -3.68 2.20
N ALA A 8 5.11 -3.83 1.22
CA ALA A 8 4.08 -2.82 0.90
C ALA A 8 3.11 -2.62 2.06
N GLU A 9 2.62 -3.71 2.66
CA GLU A 9 1.74 -3.66 3.84
C GLU A 9 2.43 -3.00 5.05
N THR A 10 3.66 -3.40 5.35
CA THR A 10 4.40 -2.85 6.49
C THR A 10 4.71 -1.36 6.31
N THR A 11 5.04 -0.94 5.08
CA THR A 11 5.29 0.46 4.73
C THR A 11 4.02 1.30 4.87
N THR A 12 2.89 0.76 4.41
CA THR A 12 1.58 1.40 4.54
C THR A 12 1.18 1.56 6.00
N ALA A 13 1.34 0.50 6.80
CA ALA A 13 1.06 0.54 8.25
C ALA A 13 1.93 1.58 8.97
N LEU A 14 3.21 1.66 8.64
CA LEU A 14 4.12 2.67 9.20
C LEU A 14 3.71 4.09 8.79
N ALA A 15 3.30 4.30 7.54
CA ALA A 15 2.85 5.61 7.06
C ALA A 15 1.58 6.07 7.78
N LEU A 16 0.62 5.18 7.99
CA LEU A 16 -0.61 5.46 8.74
C LEU A 16 -0.32 5.74 10.23
N ALA A 17 0.60 4.99 10.85
CA ALA A 17 0.99 5.23 12.24
C ALA A 17 1.65 6.61 12.43
N ARG A 18 2.49 7.04 11.47
CA ARG A 18 3.07 8.40 11.48
C ARG A 18 2.02 9.47 11.29
N LEU A 19 1.05 9.24 10.39
CA LEU A 19 -0.04 10.18 10.14
C LEU A 19 -0.92 10.38 11.38
N ASP A 20 -1.26 9.30 12.07
CA ASP A 20 -1.99 9.33 13.34
C ASP A 20 -1.21 10.12 14.41
N HIS A 21 0.10 9.87 14.53
CA HIS A 21 0.95 10.61 15.46
C HIS A 21 0.94 12.13 15.17
N LEU A 22 1.11 12.53 13.91
CA LEU A 22 1.11 13.94 13.50
C LEU A 22 -0.26 14.63 13.71
N THR A 23 -1.34 13.86 13.61
CA THR A 23 -2.70 14.36 13.87
C THR A 23 -2.89 14.56 15.38
N ARG A 24 -2.48 13.59 16.21
CA ARG A 24 -2.56 13.69 17.68
C ARG A 24 -1.66 14.77 18.25
N SER A 25 -0.52 15.06 17.63
CA SER A 25 0.37 16.16 18.03
C SER A 25 -0.10 17.53 17.53
N GLY A 26 -1.23 17.61 16.81
CA GLY A 26 -1.78 18.86 16.29
C GLY A 26 -1.00 19.46 15.12
N VAL A 27 -0.04 18.73 14.54
CA VAL A 27 0.74 19.18 13.37
C VAL A 27 -0.14 19.16 12.12
N LEU A 28 -1.01 18.17 12.00
CA LEU A 28 -2.00 18.07 10.95
C LEU A 28 -3.41 18.20 11.52
N THR A 29 -4.25 18.95 10.81
CA THR A 29 -5.69 18.93 11.07
C THR A 29 -6.31 17.60 10.64
N PRO A 30 -7.45 17.19 11.21
CA PRO A 30 -8.15 15.97 10.79
C PRO A 30 -8.47 15.93 9.29
N ALA A 31 -8.79 17.08 8.68
CA ALA A 31 -9.07 17.18 7.24
C ALA A 31 -7.80 16.95 6.39
N GLN A 32 -6.67 17.52 6.80
CA GLN A 32 -5.38 17.28 6.14
C GLN A 32 -4.97 15.81 6.30
N ALA A 33 -5.17 15.24 7.48
CA ALA A 33 -4.88 13.83 7.74
C ALA A 33 -5.73 12.91 6.85
N ALA A 34 -7.04 13.17 6.72
CA ALA A 34 -7.91 12.40 5.83
C ALA A 34 -7.45 12.45 4.36
N SER A 35 -7.02 13.62 3.87
CA SER A 35 -6.48 13.77 2.51
C SER A 35 -5.16 13.02 2.30
N VAL A 36 -4.29 12.97 3.31
CA VAL A 36 -3.05 12.16 3.25
C VAL A 36 -3.39 10.66 3.29
N ALA A 37 -4.30 10.23 4.16
CA ALA A 37 -4.72 8.84 4.27
C ALA A 37 -5.31 8.31 2.95
N ALA A 38 -6.13 9.12 2.27
CA ALA A 38 -6.70 8.76 0.96
C ALA A 38 -5.61 8.53 -0.11
N ARG A 39 -4.55 9.34 -0.12
CA ARG A 39 -3.41 9.17 -1.04
C ARG A 39 -2.58 7.94 -0.69
N ILE A 40 -2.29 7.70 0.59
CA ILE A 40 -1.60 6.48 1.05
C ILE A 40 -2.38 5.24 0.61
N ALA A 41 -3.71 5.25 0.75
CA ALA A 41 -4.55 4.12 0.33
C ALA A 41 -4.57 3.94 -1.20
N ALA A 42 -4.57 5.02 -1.97
CA ALA A 42 -4.51 4.96 -3.43
C ALA A 42 -3.17 4.37 -3.92
N ASP A 43 -2.04 4.84 -3.38
CA ASP A 43 -0.70 4.37 -3.73
C ASP A 43 -0.51 2.91 -3.31
N ALA A 44 -0.88 2.54 -2.09
CA ALA A 44 -0.80 1.16 -1.61
C ALA A 44 -1.71 0.21 -2.40
N GLY A 45 -2.92 0.67 -2.77
CA GLY A 45 -3.84 -0.09 -3.61
C GLY A 45 -3.30 -0.32 -5.02
N ALA A 46 -2.61 0.68 -5.60
CA ALA A 46 -1.93 0.56 -6.87
C ALA A 46 -0.77 -0.45 -6.79
N ASP A 47 0.08 -0.35 -5.78
CA ASP A 47 1.22 -1.26 -5.59
C ASP A 47 0.76 -2.71 -5.37
N ILE A 48 -0.16 -2.94 -4.43
CA ILE A 48 -0.71 -4.29 -4.17
C ILE A 48 -1.44 -4.83 -5.41
N GLY A 49 -2.18 -3.98 -6.12
CA GLY A 49 -2.89 -4.34 -7.34
C GLY A 49 -1.96 -4.73 -8.48
N VAL A 50 -0.89 -3.96 -8.73
CA VAL A 50 0.15 -4.25 -9.73
C VAL A 50 0.85 -5.56 -9.39
N LEU A 51 1.18 -5.80 -8.12
CA LEU A 51 1.77 -7.05 -7.68
C LEU A 51 0.86 -8.25 -7.93
N LYS A 52 -0.45 -8.12 -7.66
CA LYS A 52 -1.44 -9.16 -7.95
C LYS A 52 -1.54 -9.44 -9.45
N ALA A 53 -1.51 -8.40 -10.28
CA ALA A 53 -1.54 -8.54 -11.74
C ALA A 53 -0.28 -9.23 -12.28
N GLN A 54 0.92 -8.83 -11.82
CA GLN A 54 2.18 -9.50 -12.18
C GLN A 54 2.17 -10.96 -11.76
N THR A 55 1.73 -11.27 -10.53
CA THR A 55 1.63 -12.66 -10.05
C THR A 55 0.70 -13.49 -10.96
N LEU A 56 -0.41 -12.92 -11.44
CA LEU A 56 -1.30 -13.62 -12.36
C LEU A 56 -0.67 -13.81 -13.74
N VAL A 57 0.04 -12.80 -14.27
CA VAL A 57 0.75 -12.90 -15.55
C VAL A 57 1.87 -13.93 -15.48
N ASP A 58 2.71 -13.87 -14.45
CA ASP A 58 3.82 -14.81 -14.25
C ASP A 58 3.30 -16.24 -14.07
N PHE A 59 2.22 -16.44 -13.30
CA PHE A 59 1.60 -17.75 -13.13
C PHE A 59 0.96 -18.28 -14.42
N THR A 60 0.38 -17.40 -15.24
CA THR A 60 -0.21 -17.80 -16.53
C THR A 60 0.87 -18.11 -17.57
N ALA A 61 1.98 -17.38 -17.53
CA ALA A 61 3.16 -17.62 -18.36
C ALA A 61 3.84 -18.96 -18.02
N ASP A 62 4.01 -19.26 -16.73
CA ASP A 62 4.57 -20.53 -16.24
C ASP A 62 3.69 -21.75 -16.63
N GLN A 63 2.41 -21.53 -16.91
CA GLN A 63 1.48 -22.57 -17.41
C GLN A 63 1.37 -22.65 -18.94
N SER A 64 1.91 -21.67 -19.69
CA SER A 64 1.83 -21.63 -21.16
C SER A 64 3.07 -22.19 -21.86
N ASP A 65 4.07 -22.64 -21.10
CA ASP A 65 5.30 -23.28 -21.59
C ASP A 65 5.15 -24.82 -21.77
N VAL A 66 3.93 -25.31 -22.06
CA VAL A 66 3.63 -26.74 -22.34
C VAL A 66 2.96 -26.92 -23.71
#